data_AF-A0A099XZ26-F1
#
_entry.id   AF-A0A099XZ26-F1
#
_cell.length_a   1.000
_cell.length_b   1.000
_cell.length_c   1.000
_cell.angle_alpha   90.00
_cell.angle_beta   90.00
_cell.angle_gamma   90.00
#
_symmetry.space_group_name_H-M   'P 1'
#
loop_
_entity.id
_entity.type
_entity.pdbx_description
1 polymer ?
#
loop_
_entity_poly.entity_id
_entity_poly.type
_entity_poly.pdbx_seq_one_letter_code
_entity_poly.pdbx_strand_id
1 'polypeptide(L)'
;MSDIDWSALAEKAVSQTDAEFKNQLAGLTSLKTSEIDTFITESEITNNDALAVLTEINNASLSNNEKASAISNIQNGVGFLVKLVSKVV
;
A
#
# COMPACT_ATOMS: atom_id res chain seq x y z
N MET A 1 -0.58 30.34 -33.92
CA MET A 1 -0.79 29.33 -32.87
C MET A 1 0.25 29.63 -31.82
N SER A 2 -0.15 29.91 -30.57
CA SER A 2 0.81 30.24 -29.52
C SER A 2 1.74 29.05 -29.31
N ASP A 3 3.03 29.31 -29.27
CA ASP A 3 4.04 28.30 -28.95
C ASP A 3 3.67 27.70 -27.59
N ILE A 4 3.31 26.41 -27.61
CA ILE A 4 2.98 25.70 -26.37
C ILE A 4 4.29 25.62 -25.60
N ASP A 5 4.34 26.21 -24.41
CA ASP A 5 5.48 26.07 -23.51
C ASP A 5 5.45 24.67 -22.89
N TRP A 6 6.02 23.72 -23.64
CA TRP A 6 6.11 22.32 -23.26
C TRP A 6 6.93 22.12 -21.97
N SER A 7 7.85 23.04 -21.67
CA SER A 7 8.66 23.00 -20.44
C SER A 7 7.79 23.35 -19.23
N ALA A 8 6.99 24.42 -19.33
CA ALA A 8 6.04 24.79 -18.29
C ALA A 8 4.95 23.72 -18.08
N LEU A 9 4.53 23.05 -19.15
CA LEU A 9 3.57 21.94 -19.07
C LEU A 9 4.18 20.71 -18.36
N ALA A 10 5.46 20.41 -18.63
CA ALA A 10 6.18 19.32 -17.99
C ALA A 10 6.41 19.58 -16.50
N GLU A 11 6.86 20.77 -16.12
CA GLU A 11 6.99 21.17 -14.70
C GLU A 11 5.65 21.08 -13.95
N LYS A 12 4.57 21.50 -14.61
CA LYS A 12 3.23 21.39 -14.03
C LYS A 12 2.82 19.93 -13.84
N ALA A 13 3.09 19.06 -14.81
CA ALA A 13 2.80 17.63 -14.67
C ALA A 13 3.61 17.00 -13.54
N VAL A 14 4.91 17.31 -13.44
CA VAL A 14 5.78 16.81 -12.36
C VAL A 14 5.26 17.26 -11.00
N SER A 15 4.96 18.55 -10.81
CA SER A 15 4.44 19.06 -9.53
C SER A 15 3.09 18.46 -9.14
N GLN A 16 2.20 18.20 -10.11
CA GLN A 16 0.93 17.54 -9.86
C GLN A 16 1.11 16.07 -9.48
N THR A 17 1.98 15.34 -10.18
CA THR A 17 2.32 13.96 -9.85
C THR A 17 2.94 13.86 -8.46
N ASP A 18 3.81 14.80 -8.09
CA ASP A 18 4.47 14.85 -6.78
C ASP A 18 3.47 15.07 -5.64
N ALA A 19 2.52 15.98 -5.82
CA ALA A 19 1.48 16.27 -4.85
C ALA A 19 0.52 15.08 -4.65
N GLU A 20 0.10 14.45 -5.76
CA GLU A 20 -0.76 13.25 -5.72
C GLU A 20 -0.05 12.10 -5.00
N PHE A 21 1.23 11.91 -5.29
CA PHE A 21 2.06 10.88 -4.70
C PHE A 21 2.27 11.08 -3.19
N LYS A 22 2.53 12.32 -2.74
CA LYS A 22 2.61 12.66 -1.31
C LYS A 22 1.30 12.35 -0.57
N ASN A 23 0.15 12.62 -1.20
CA ASN A 23 -1.16 12.29 -0.64
C ASN A 23 -1.37 10.77 -0.51
N GLN A 24 -0.94 10.00 -1.51
CA GLN A 24 -1.03 8.53 -1.45
C GLN A 24 -0.11 7.95 -0.37
N LEU A 25 1.14 8.46 -0.24
CA LEU A 25 2.04 8.03 0.83
C LEU A 25 1.47 8.33 2.21
N ALA A 26 0.93 9.53 2.41
CA ALA A 26 0.29 9.92 3.67
C ALA A 26 -0.97 9.10 3.97
N GLY A 27 -1.67 8.61 2.95
CA GLY A 27 -2.83 7.73 3.11
C GLY A 27 -2.46 6.28 3.45
N LEU A 28 -1.30 5.82 2.97
CA LEU A 28 -0.81 4.45 3.18
C LEU A 28 0.08 4.29 4.42
N THR A 29 0.59 5.40 4.97
CA THR A 29 1.53 5.39 6.09
C THR A 29 1.06 6.33 7.20
N SER A 30 1.54 6.13 8.42
CA SER A 30 1.31 7.07 9.53
C SER A 30 2.20 8.33 9.46
N LEU A 31 2.97 8.48 8.37
CA LEU A 31 3.99 9.51 8.22
C LEU A 31 3.35 10.84 7.86
N LYS A 32 3.89 11.92 8.43
CA LYS A 32 3.57 13.27 7.99
C LYS A 32 4.21 13.52 6.63
N THR A 33 3.59 14.36 5.81
CA THR A 33 4.09 14.74 4.48
C THR A 33 5.53 15.27 4.49
N SER A 34 5.97 15.90 5.59
CA SER A 34 7.36 16.34 5.79
C SER A 34 8.35 15.19 6.03
N GLU A 35 7.90 14.10 6.66
CA GLU A 35 8.71 12.90 6.90
C GLU A 35 8.83 12.07 5.62
N ILE A 36 7.79 12.11 4.78
CA ILE A 36 7.77 11.52 3.45
C ILE A 36 8.80 12.17 2.52
N ASP A 37 8.83 13.50 2.45
CA ASP A 37 9.81 14.23 1.64
C ASP A 37 11.25 13.93 2.08
N THR A 38 11.46 13.85 3.40
CA THR A 38 12.77 13.50 3.97
C THR A 38 13.15 12.06 3.62
N PHE A 39 12.25 11.11 3.82
CA PHE A 39 12.46 9.70 3.53
C PHE A 39 12.83 9.46 2.07
N ILE A 40 12.16 10.13 1.14
CA ILE A 40 12.42 9.98 -0.30
C ILE A 40 13.75 10.61 -0.69
N THR A 41 14.04 11.81 -0.17
CA THR A 41 15.30 12.50 -0.44
C THR A 41 16.49 11.71 0.11
N GLU A 42 16.32 11.02 1.25
CA GLU A 42 17.34 10.17 1.88
C GLU A 42 17.47 8.78 1.23
N SER A 43 16.42 8.28 0.57
CA SER A 43 16.39 6.90 0.06
C SER A 43 17.08 6.69 -1.29
N GLU A 44 17.57 7.75 -1.96
CA GLU A 44 18.14 7.73 -3.32
C GLU A 44 17.24 7.05 -4.39
N ILE A 45 15.96 6.79 -4.09
CA ILE A 45 14.99 6.15 -4.99
C ILE A 45 14.05 7.20 -5.59
N THR A 46 13.55 6.90 -6.79
CA THR A 46 12.56 7.78 -7.42
C THR A 46 11.19 7.62 -6.76
N ASN A 47 10.32 8.63 -6.89
CA ASN A 47 8.94 8.55 -6.40
C ASN A 47 8.16 7.36 -6.97
N ASN A 48 8.45 6.98 -8.22
CA ASN A 48 7.84 5.80 -8.84
C ASN A 48 8.26 4.50 -8.14
N ASP A 49 9.54 4.38 -7.76
CA ASP A 49 10.05 3.19 -7.07
C ASP A 49 9.47 3.12 -5.65
N ALA A 50 9.38 4.24 -4.95
CA ALA A 50 8.73 4.33 -3.64
C ALA A 50 7.25 3.91 -3.70
N LEU A 51 6.51 4.34 -4.72
CA LEU A 51 5.10 3.95 -4.92
C LEU A 51 4.97 2.45 -5.20
N ALA A 52 5.84 1.89 -6.03
CA ALA A 52 5.83 0.46 -6.33
C ALA A 52 6.08 -0.38 -5.08
N VAL A 53 7.06 0.00 -4.26
CA VAL A 53 7.37 -0.66 -2.98
C VAL A 53 6.18 -0.59 -2.02
N LEU A 54 5.56 0.59 -1.85
CA LEU A 54 4.41 0.73 -0.95
C LEU A 54 3.17 -0.02 -1.44
N THR A 55 2.96 -0.07 -2.75
CA THR A 55 1.89 -0.87 -3.36
C THR A 55 2.09 -2.34 -3.05
N GLU A 56 3.32 -2.84 -3.19
CA GLU A 56 3.65 -4.24 -2.87
C GLU A 56 3.45 -4.55 -1.38
N ILE A 57 3.88 -3.64 -0.48
CA ILE A 57 3.66 -3.78 0.97
C ILE A 57 2.16 -3.84 1.29
N ASN A 58 1.36 -2.96 0.67
CA ASN A 58 -0.08 -2.94 0.87
C ASN A 58 -0.74 -4.24 0.37
N ASN A 59 -0.36 -4.71 -0.82
CA ASN A 59 -0.85 -5.97 -1.40
C ASN A 59 -0.50 -7.18 -0.51
N ALA A 60 0.73 -7.25 -0.02
CA ALA A 60 1.17 -8.29 0.91
C ALA A 60 0.39 -8.25 2.23
N SER A 61 0.12 -7.04 2.75
CA SER A 61 -0.66 -6.84 3.97
C SER A 61 -2.11 -7.31 3.81
N LEU A 62 -2.76 -6.98 2.68
CA LEU A 62 -4.09 -7.48 2.35
C LEU A 62 -4.12 -9.01 2.25
N SER A 63 -3.16 -9.61 1.54
CA SER A 63 -3.06 -11.07 1.44
C SER A 63 -2.88 -11.74 2.80
N ASN A 64 -2.12 -11.13 3.71
CA ASN A 64 -1.95 -11.64 5.07
C ASN A 64 -3.25 -11.60 5.87
N ASN A 65 -4.05 -10.54 5.74
CA ASN A 65 -5.37 -10.45 6.38
C ASN A 65 -6.33 -11.53 5.87
N GLU A 66 -6.34 -11.79 4.57
CA GLU A 66 -7.13 -12.88 3.97
C GLU A 66 -6.68 -14.26 4.48
N LYS A 67 -5.37 -14.50 4.57
CA LYS A 67 -4.80 -15.73 5.13
C LYS A 67 -5.18 -15.90 6.61
N ALA A 68 -5.13 -14.83 7.41
CA ALA A 68 -5.54 -14.86 8.82
C ALA A 68 -7.02 -15.22 8.97
N SER A 69 -7.89 -14.66 8.11
CA SER A 69 -9.31 -15.01 8.05
C SER A 69 -9.52 -16.48 7.69
N ALA A 70 -8.79 -17.00 6.70
CA ALA A 70 -8.84 -18.40 6.31
C ALA A 70 -8.40 -19.35 7.45
N ILE A 71 -7.34 -18.99 8.20
CA ILE A 71 -6.88 -19.75 9.37
C ILE A 71 -7.94 -19.80 10.46
N SER A 72 -8.60 -18.67 10.74
CA SER A 72 -9.72 -18.62 11.71
C SER A 72 -10.85 -19.56 11.31
N ASN A 73 -11.22 -19.59 10.02
CA ASN A 73 -12.23 -20.51 9.51
C ASN A 73 -11.81 -21.98 9.63
N ILE A 74 -10.54 -22.30 9.37
CA ILE A 74 -10.00 -23.65 9.57
C ILE A 74 -10.08 -24.05 11.04
N GLN A 75 -9.70 -23.17 11.97
CA GLN A 75 -9.81 -23.43 13.42
C GLN A 75 -11.26 -23.72 13.82
N ASN A 76 -12.22 -22.95 13.30
CA ASN A 76 -13.64 -23.21 13.52
C ASN A 76 -14.09 -24.57 12.98
N GLY A 77 -13.63 -24.93 11.77
CA GLY A 77 -13.89 -26.23 11.15
C GLY A 77 -13.31 -27.40 11.95
N VAL A 78 -12.06 -27.29 12.41
CA VAL A 78 -11.43 -28.29 13.30
C VAL A 78 -12.19 -28.40 14.62
N GLY A 79 -12.58 -27.29 15.22
CA GLY A 79 -13.40 -27.27 16.44
C GLY A 79 -14.76 -27.97 16.26
N PHE A 80 -15.39 -27.82 15.09
CA PHE A 80 -16.60 -28.55 14.74
C PHE A 80 -16.34 -30.06 14.66
N LEU A 81 -15.28 -30.49 13.95
CA LEU A 81 -14.93 -31.91 13.80
C LEU A 81 -14.64 -32.57 15.16
N VAL A 82 -13.91 -31.89 16.04
CA VAL A 82 -13.64 -32.39 17.41
C VAL A 82 -14.95 -32.59 18.19
N LYS A 83 -15.88 -31.62 18.12
CA LYS A 83 -17.20 -31.72 18.77
C LYS A 83 -18.07 -32.84 18.17
N LEU A 84 -17.92 -33.13 16.88
CA LEU A 84 -18.64 -34.22 16.23
C LEU A 84 -18.14 -35.56 16.74
N VAL A 85 -16.82 -35.77 16.74
CA VAL A 85 -16.19 -37.00 17.23
C VAL A 85 -16.55 -37.24 18.70
N SER A 86 -16.53 -36.21 19.54
CA SER A 86 -16.91 -36.32 20.96
C SER A 86 -18.38 -36.68 21.22
N LYS A 87 -19.24 -36.71 20.19
CA LYS A 87 -20.63 -37.19 20.30
C LYS A 87 -20.83 -38.61 19.80
N VAL A 88 -19.85 -39.18 19.11
CA VAL A 88 -19.91 -40.52 18.51
C VAL A 88 -19.28 -41.57 19.44
N VAL A 89 -18.30 -41.16 20.26
CA VAL A 89 -17.77 -41.90 21.42
C VAL A 89 -18.53 -41.53 22.68
#